data_AF-A0A4V6A020-F1
#
_entry.id   AF-A0A4V6A020-F1
#
_cell.length_a   1.000
_cell.length_b   1.000
_cell.length_c   1.000
_cell.angle_alpha   90.00
_cell.angle_beta   90.00
_cell.angle_gamma   90.00
#
_symmetry.space_group_name_H-M   'P 1'
#
loop_
_entity.id
_entity.type
_entity.pdbx_description
1 polymer ?
#
loop_
_entity_poly.entity_id
_entity_poly.type
_entity_poly.pdbx_seq_one_letter_code
_entity_poly.pdbx_strand_id
1 'polypeptide(L)'
;MVSEASGFDFIGSYLPKSHYSLSRTVTLGPATITQPSSPLLFNTVQTQTFDCDCLPQLELADGGKQNLHYGATEESEGRIQLTLERKPSRARRCRKVDKKTREMWSTLIATVVCVAMGMAALYYLWHVVNFVDLERPKDDKQYLLKAQTLDNRFFHRFNNLIYDYLKSDRQTPQSISAKLAQEIKIHKDRHVTLAHVASNVSQEAYRAELAYNVLFQSVADLSSNETNLNNTRLFVSTVGFQRTLYLQKFLTNLIYPPSSSHVENFTKIVDSFDKRIQRFKSCTPATLRNDIDAFWTTYKHDFTPAMRPQCMKTTSNASDLLNKYLKLAHCKDFTCEPKEHTWTREDSIFIFGLAIVVMHFLIGYIVYQVFMWLFGMVNKFL
;
A
#
# COMPACT_ATOMS: atom_id res chain seq x y z
N MET A 1 -34.58 9.35 6.47
CA MET A 1 -34.55 10.09 5.20
C MET A 1 -33.13 10.61 4.98
N VAL A 2 -32.31 9.82 4.29
CA VAL A 2 -31.02 10.22 3.74
C VAL A 2 -31.07 9.78 2.28
N SER A 3 -31.16 10.77 1.39
CA SER A 3 -31.22 10.60 -0.05
C SER A 3 -29.77 10.45 -0.55
N GLU A 4 -29.26 9.22 -0.63
CA GLU A 4 -28.09 8.94 -1.45
C GLU A 4 -28.53 8.88 -2.92
N ALA A 5 -28.19 9.95 -3.64
CA ALA A 5 -28.37 10.03 -5.08
C ALA A 5 -27.57 8.90 -5.76
N SER A 6 -28.28 7.88 -6.24
CA SER A 6 -27.75 6.91 -7.19
C SER A 6 -27.55 7.60 -8.53
N GLY A 7 -26.46 8.36 -8.66
CA GLY A 7 -26.02 8.99 -9.89
C GLY A 7 -25.50 7.95 -10.87
N PHE A 8 -26.42 7.25 -11.55
CA PHE A 8 -26.17 6.47 -12.76
C PHE A 8 -27.06 6.97 -13.91
N ASP A 9 -27.23 8.29 -14.01
CA ASP A 9 -27.68 8.92 -15.24
C ASP A 9 -26.47 9.11 -16.16
N PHE A 10 -26.15 8.08 -16.94
CA PHE A 10 -25.20 8.18 -18.04
C PHE A 10 -25.80 7.59 -19.32
N ILE A 11 -26.87 8.23 -19.79
CA ILE A 11 -27.29 8.19 -21.19
C ILE A 11 -27.32 9.63 -21.68
N GLY A 12 -26.13 10.15 -22.01
CA GLY A 12 -25.95 11.49 -22.56
C GLY A 12 -24.74 11.48 -23.47
N SER A 13 -24.99 11.63 -24.76
CA SER A 13 -24.01 11.74 -25.85
C SER A 13 -22.99 12.86 -25.60
N TYR A 14 -21.82 12.51 -25.08
CA TYR A 14 -20.63 13.35 -25.13
C TYR A 14 -19.69 12.80 -26.21
N LEU A 15 -19.91 13.26 -27.43
CA LEU A 15 -18.80 13.45 -28.38
C LEU A 15 -18.20 14.83 -28.08
N PRO A 16 -16.86 14.98 -28.14
CA PRO A 16 -16.27 16.31 -28.08
C PRO A 16 -16.70 17.08 -29.33
N LYS A 17 -17.42 18.20 -29.14
CA LYS A 17 -17.43 19.26 -30.15
C LYS A 17 -16.00 19.78 -30.23
N SER A 18 -15.35 19.55 -31.36
CA SER A 18 -14.02 20.06 -31.67
C SER A 18 -14.02 21.59 -31.67
N HIS A 19 -13.65 22.20 -30.55
CA HIS A 19 -13.10 23.55 -30.53
C HIS A 19 -11.61 23.43 -30.26
N TYR A 20 -10.82 23.40 -31.34
CA TYR A 20 -9.39 23.55 -31.26
C TYR A 20 -9.07 25.04 -31.04
N SER A 21 -8.47 25.39 -29.91
CA SER A 21 -7.67 26.60 -29.79
C SER A 21 -6.22 26.25 -30.12
N LEU A 22 -5.70 26.77 -31.23
CA LEU A 22 -4.27 26.76 -31.52
C LEU A 22 -3.55 27.54 -30.40
N SER A 23 -2.85 26.84 -29.50
CA SER A 23 -1.88 27.47 -28.62
C SER A 23 -0.60 27.72 -29.42
N ARG A 24 -0.35 28.99 -29.71
CA ARG A 24 0.87 29.51 -30.35
C ARG A 24 2.03 29.36 -29.36
N THR A 25 2.98 28.47 -29.65
CA THR A 25 4.23 28.36 -28.89
C THR A 25 5.06 29.62 -29.14
N VAL A 26 5.17 30.49 -28.12
CA VAL A 26 6.14 31.60 -28.12
C VAL A 26 7.44 31.06 -27.56
N THR A 27 8.45 30.95 -28.41
CA THR A 27 9.82 30.61 -28.04
C THR A 27 10.42 31.78 -27.28
N LEU A 28 10.58 31.65 -25.96
CA LEU A 28 11.42 32.54 -25.16
C LEU A 28 12.80 31.89 -24.99
N GLY A 29 13.83 32.65 -25.33
CA GLY A 29 15.23 32.24 -25.32
C GLY A 29 15.78 31.93 -23.92
N PRO A 30 17.01 31.40 -23.85
CA PRO A 30 17.57 30.87 -22.62
C PRO A 30 17.92 32.01 -21.64
N ALA A 31 17.27 32.00 -20.48
CA ALA A 31 17.71 32.78 -19.33
C ALA A 31 18.82 32.01 -18.61
N THR A 32 20.05 32.51 -18.76
CA THR A 32 21.22 32.12 -17.99
C THR A 32 20.97 32.41 -16.51
N ILE A 33 20.86 31.38 -15.69
CA ILE A 33 20.84 31.52 -14.22
C ILE A 33 22.17 30.99 -13.70
N THR A 34 22.96 31.92 -13.18
CA THR A 34 24.21 31.77 -12.45
C THR A 34 23.99 30.98 -11.16
N GLN A 35 24.75 29.88 -10.99
CA GLN A 35 24.90 29.18 -9.71
C GLN A 35 25.67 30.04 -8.70
N PRO A 36 25.27 30.08 -7.43
CA PRO A 36 26.20 30.35 -6.35
C PRO A 36 26.77 29.05 -5.78
N SER A 37 28.10 29.00 -5.84
CA SER A 37 29.01 28.14 -5.10
C SER A 37 28.87 28.28 -3.58
N SER A 38 28.75 27.16 -2.85
CA SER A 38 29.62 26.80 -1.71
C SER A 38 29.16 25.50 -1.00
N PRO A 39 30.09 24.66 -0.52
CA PRO A 39 29.79 23.41 0.19
C PRO A 39 29.71 23.65 1.71
N LEU A 40 28.66 23.15 2.36
CA LEU A 40 28.59 23.05 3.82
C LEU A 40 29.27 21.75 4.27
N LEU A 41 30.43 21.92 4.88
CA LEU A 41 31.15 20.94 5.69
C LEU A 41 30.26 20.46 6.85
N PHE A 42 29.88 19.18 6.84
CA PHE A 42 29.39 18.52 8.05
C PHE A 42 30.59 18.04 8.87
N ASN A 43 30.78 18.69 10.01
CA ASN A 43 31.74 18.27 11.03
C ASN A 43 31.33 16.93 11.63
N THR A 44 32.22 15.95 11.54
CA THR A 44 32.18 14.69 12.26
C THR A 44 32.37 14.96 13.74
N VAL A 45 31.30 14.87 14.54
CA VAL A 45 31.43 14.84 16.00
C VAL A 45 31.84 13.43 16.40
N GLN A 46 33.14 13.24 16.66
CA GLN A 46 33.62 12.08 17.40
C GLN A 46 33.06 12.14 18.82
N THR A 47 32.12 11.25 19.13
CA THR A 47 31.75 10.95 20.51
C THR A 47 32.80 9.99 21.06
N GLN A 48 33.84 10.53 21.69
CA GLN A 48 34.67 9.76 22.60
C GLN A 48 33.90 9.57 23.91
N THR A 49 33.42 8.36 24.15
CA THR A 49 32.99 7.92 25.47
C THR A 49 34.24 7.74 26.33
N PHE A 50 34.46 8.67 27.26
CA PHE A 50 35.40 8.47 28.35
C PHE A 50 34.72 7.67 29.45
N ASP A 51 35.32 6.54 29.82
CA ASP A 51 34.98 5.80 31.03
C ASP A 51 35.27 6.69 32.26
N CYS A 52 34.22 7.02 33.00
CA CYS A 52 34.34 7.71 34.29
C CYS A 52 34.76 6.72 35.39
N ASP A 53 36.06 6.45 35.49
CA ASP A 53 36.62 5.97 36.75
C ASP A 53 37.06 7.15 37.62
N CYS A 54 36.36 7.28 38.75
CA CYS A 54 36.79 7.90 40.00
C CYS A 54 37.64 9.20 39.92
N LEU A 55 36.99 10.35 39.76
CA LEU A 55 37.53 11.63 40.23
C LEU A 55 36.81 12.03 41.54
N PRO A 56 37.54 12.37 42.63
CA PRO A 56 36.94 13.01 43.78
C PRO A 56 36.64 14.46 43.43
N GLN A 57 35.37 14.80 43.27
CA GLN A 57 34.95 16.21 43.28
C GLN A 57 35.16 16.76 44.70
N LEU A 58 36.16 17.63 44.84
CA LEU A 58 36.18 18.63 45.91
C LEU A 58 34.97 19.56 45.72
N GLU A 59 34.24 19.76 46.80
CA GLU A 59 33.15 20.73 46.92
C GLU A 59 33.64 22.15 46.57
N LEU A 60 32.87 22.84 45.73
CA LEU A 60 32.63 24.27 45.93
C LEU A 60 31.15 24.44 46.22
N ALA A 61 30.89 24.94 47.42
CA ALA A 61 29.60 25.26 47.96
C ALA A 61 28.83 26.21 47.05
N ASP A 62 27.54 25.95 46.85
CA ASP A 62 26.56 27.02 47.06
C ASP A 62 25.14 26.49 47.34
N GLY A 63 24.49 27.18 48.27
CA GLY A 63 23.04 27.34 48.39
C GLY A 63 22.14 26.11 48.58
N GLY A 64 21.81 25.76 49.83
CA GLY A 64 20.69 24.83 50.05
C GLY A 64 20.35 24.51 51.50
N LYS A 65 19.82 25.51 52.22
CA LYS A 65 19.17 25.47 53.56
C LYS A 65 18.99 24.08 54.20
N GLN A 66 19.80 23.77 55.21
CA GLN A 66 19.47 22.78 56.23
C GLN A 66 19.04 23.49 57.52
N ASN A 67 17.86 23.14 58.02
CA ASN A 67 17.36 23.57 59.32
C ASN A 67 18.25 22.96 60.42
N LEU A 68 19.03 23.83 61.10
CA LEU A 68 19.78 23.50 62.31
C LEU A 68 18.89 23.81 63.53
N HIS A 69 18.48 22.78 64.26
CA HIS A 69 17.97 22.93 65.62
C HIS A 69 19.16 23.09 66.57
N TYR A 70 19.24 24.24 67.24
CA TYR A 70 20.16 24.46 68.36
C TYR A 70 19.40 24.20 69.66
N GLY A 71 19.88 23.22 70.45
CA GLY A 71 19.52 23.08 71.86
C GLY A 71 20.64 23.68 72.70
N ALA A 72 20.32 24.68 73.53
CA ALA A 72 21.24 25.24 74.51
C ALA A 72 20.93 24.63 75.88
N THR A 73 21.93 24.05 76.52
CA THR A 73 21.90 23.76 77.96
C THR A 73 22.97 24.63 78.61
N GLU A 74 22.52 25.53 79.49
CA GLU A 74 23.37 26.32 80.38
C GLU A 74 23.97 25.40 81.44
N GLU A 75 25.30 25.36 81.50
CA GLU A 75 26.00 25.02 82.73
C GLU A 75 27.24 25.90 82.88
N SER A 76 27.40 26.41 84.09
CA SER A 76 28.35 27.44 84.50
C SER A 76 29.78 26.93 84.49
N GLU A 77 30.57 27.35 83.51
CA GLU A 77 31.96 27.84 83.64
C GLU A 77 32.55 28.02 82.23
N GLY A 78 33.23 29.15 82.02
CA GLY A 78 33.57 29.66 80.69
C GLY A 78 34.54 28.78 79.91
N ARG A 79 34.03 28.06 78.91
CA ARG A 79 34.69 27.73 77.63
C ARG A 79 33.65 27.17 76.65
N ILE A 80 33.29 27.97 75.64
CA ILE A 80 32.44 27.49 74.54
C ILE A 80 33.33 26.69 73.58
N GLN A 81 33.30 25.36 73.67
CA GLN A 81 33.83 24.48 72.62
C GLN A 81 32.75 24.25 71.57
N LEU A 82 32.92 24.84 70.38
CA LEU A 82 32.12 24.50 69.20
C LEU A 82 32.56 23.14 68.67
N THR A 83 31.84 22.09 69.02
CA THR A 83 31.98 20.76 68.40
C THR A 83 31.16 20.71 67.12
N LEU A 84 31.83 20.78 65.97
CA LEU A 84 31.22 20.61 64.66
C LEU A 84 30.95 19.11 64.42
N GLU A 85 29.71 18.67 64.69
CA GLU A 85 29.27 17.31 64.42
C GLU A 85 29.12 17.09 62.90
N ARG A 86 30.16 16.56 62.27
CA ARG A 86 30.17 16.23 60.84
C ARG A 86 29.28 15.00 60.64
N LYS A 87 27.99 15.20 60.32
CA LYS A 87 27.10 14.09 59.92
C LYS A 87 27.76 13.31 58.78
N PRO A 88 27.99 12.00 58.92
CA PRO A 88 28.61 11.21 57.86
C PRO A 88 27.72 11.30 56.63
N SER A 89 28.23 11.92 55.57
CA SER A 89 27.62 11.92 54.26
C SER A 89 27.35 10.47 53.88
N ARG A 90 26.07 10.11 53.73
CA ARG A 90 25.65 8.76 53.34
C ARG A 90 26.41 8.38 52.07
N ALA A 91 27.44 7.56 52.22
CA ALA A 91 28.20 7.00 51.13
C ALA A 91 27.19 6.31 50.21
N ARG A 92 26.90 6.93 49.07
CA ARG A 92 26.05 6.32 48.04
C ARG A 92 26.77 5.05 47.64
N ARG A 93 26.23 3.92 48.09
CA ARG A 93 26.76 2.59 47.83
C ARG A 93 26.64 2.39 46.32
N CYS A 94 27.71 2.70 45.58
CA CYS A 94 27.81 2.42 44.16
C CYS A 94 27.70 0.90 44.01
N ARG A 95 26.48 0.44 43.70
CA ARG A 95 26.17 -0.96 43.51
C ARG A 95 26.90 -1.36 42.23
N LYS A 96 28.08 -1.97 42.36
CA LYS A 96 28.85 -2.51 41.24
C LYS A 96 27.94 -3.51 40.54
N VAL A 97 27.43 -3.12 39.37
CA VAL A 97 26.66 -4.03 38.51
C VAL A 97 27.63 -5.09 38.04
N ASP A 98 27.31 -6.35 38.32
CA ASP A 98 28.16 -7.48 38.02
C ASP A 98 28.43 -7.57 36.50
N LYS A 99 29.68 -7.85 36.10
CA LYS A 99 30.13 -7.80 34.69
C LYS A 99 29.25 -8.69 33.80
N LYS A 100 28.87 -9.86 34.33
CA LYS A 100 27.97 -10.82 33.67
C LYS A 100 26.59 -10.24 33.37
N THR A 101 26.07 -9.39 34.27
CA THR A 101 24.78 -8.72 34.07
C THR A 101 24.88 -7.72 32.92
N ARG A 102 25.97 -6.96 32.84
CA ARG A 102 26.20 -5.97 31.77
C ARG A 102 26.32 -6.63 30.39
N GLU A 103 27.02 -7.74 30.30
CA GLU A 103 27.15 -8.53 29.06
C GLU A 103 25.80 -9.07 28.59
N MET A 104 25.00 -9.64 29.51
CA MET A 104 23.66 -10.14 29.21
C MET A 104 22.73 -9.03 28.68
N TRP A 105 22.74 -7.85 29.31
CA TRP A 105 21.95 -6.71 28.84
C TRP A 105 22.40 -6.20 27.46
N SER A 106 23.70 -6.18 27.19
CA SER A 106 24.23 -5.79 25.88
C SER A 106 23.72 -6.71 24.77
N THR A 107 23.80 -8.03 24.96
CA THR A 107 23.30 -9.02 23.99
C THR A 107 21.79 -8.92 23.79
N LEU A 108 21.03 -8.70 24.88
CA LEU A 108 19.59 -8.52 24.80
C LEU A 108 19.22 -7.27 23.98
N ILE A 109 19.86 -6.14 24.26
CA ILE A 109 19.62 -4.87 23.54
C ILE A 109 19.97 -5.04 22.06
N ALA A 110 21.13 -5.63 21.74
CA ALA A 110 21.53 -5.87 20.35
C ALA A 110 20.50 -6.72 19.60
N THR A 111 19.98 -7.78 20.24
CA THR A 111 18.95 -8.64 19.66
C THR A 111 17.65 -7.87 19.40
N VAL A 112 17.20 -7.06 20.36
CA VAL A 112 15.99 -6.24 20.20
C VAL A 112 16.15 -5.24 19.05
N VAL A 113 17.31 -4.58 18.94
CA VAL A 113 17.61 -3.64 17.86
C VAL A 113 17.59 -4.34 16.49
N CYS A 114 18.23 -5.51 16.38
CA CYS A 114 18.22 -6.28 15.13
C CYS A 114 16.80 -6.70 14.72
N VAL A 115 15.98 -7.19 15.65
CA VAL A 115 14.59 -7.56 15.36
C VAL A 115 13.78 -6.33 14.93
N ALA A 116 13.94 -5.19 15.63
CA ALA A 116 13.24 -3.96 15.29
C ALA A 116 13.63 -3.45 13.88
N MET A 117 14.92 -3.48 13.54
CA MET A 117 15.40 -3.13 12.20
C MET A 117 14.87 -4.07 11.12
N GLY A 118 14.85 -5.38 11.40
CA GLY A 118 14.26 -6.37 10.49
C GLY A 118 12.78 -6.12 10.25
N MET A 119 12.00 -5.90 11.31
CA MET A 119 10.57 -5.58 11.20
C MET A 119 10.33 -4.27 10.42
N ALA A 120 11.15 -3.24 10.64
CA ALA A 120 11.06 -1.99 9.90
C ALA A 120 11.38 -2.16 8.41
N ALA A 121 12.41 -2.93 8.08
CA ALA A 121 12.77 -3.24 6.69
C ALA A 121 11.67 -4.06 5.99
N LEU A 122 11.10 -5.04 6.68
CA LEU A 122 9.98 -5.84 6.17
C LEU A 122 8.72 -4.99 5.99
N TYR A 123 8.41 -4.11 6.93
CA TYR A 123 7.31 -3.16 6.80
C TYR A 123 7.52 -2.22 5.61
N TYR A 124 8.73 -1.69 5.43
CA TYR A 124 9.07 -0.84 4.29
C TYR A 124 8.94 -1.58 2.96
N LEU A 125 9.46 -2.80 2.86
CA LEU A 125 9.32 -3.65 1.66
C LEU A 125 7.85 -3.98 1.38
N TRP A 126 7.10 -4.37 2.40
CA TRP A 126 5.66 -4.60 2.29
C TRP A 126 4.95 -3.34 1.80
N HIS A 127 5.32 -2.18 2.34
CA HIS A 127 4.77 -0.90 1.96
C HIS A 127 5.09 -0.57 0.49
N VAL A 128 6.34 -0.68 0.05
CA VAL A 128 6.73 -0.41 -1.35
C VAL A 128 6.03 -1.36 -2.34
N VAL A 129 5.87 -2.63 -1.97
CA VAL A 129 5.23 -3.63 -2.85
C VAL A 129 3.71 -3.43 -2.93
N ASN A 130 3.07 -3.14 -1.79
CA ASN A 130 1.60 -3.04 -1.70
C ASN A 130 1.06 -1.65 -1.97
N PHE A 131 1.83 -0.62 -1.65
CA PHE A 131 1.62 0.75 -2.07
C PHE A 131 2.56 0.99 -3.25
N VAL A 132 2.12 0.48 -4.41
CA VAL A 132 2.59 0.98 -5.71
C VAL A 132 2.65 2.49 -5.58
N ASP A 133 3.82 3.07 -5.80
CA ASP A 133 4.00 4.52 -5.86
C ASP A 133 2.75 5.14 -6.50
N LEU A 134 1.94 5.86 -5.73
CA LEU A 134 0.68 6.39 -6.24
C LEU A 134 0.90 7.65 -7.06
N GLU A 135 2.15 8.05 -7.29
CA GLU A 135 2.48 9.15 -8.18
C GLU A 135 2.02 8.82 -9.61
N ARG A 136 1.29 9.76 -10.21
CA ARG A 136 0.85 9.64 -11.60
C ARG A 136 2.06 9.70 -12.53
N PRO A 137 2.28 8.69 -13.40
CA PRO A 137 3.27 8.81 -14.47
C PRO A 137 2.97 10.02 -15.36
N LYS A 138 4.02 10.73 -15.79
CA LYS A 138 3.86 11.89 -16.70
C LYS A 138 3.30 11.49 -18.07
N ASP A 139 3.60 10.28 -18.52
CA ASP A 139 3.09 9.72 -19.77
C ASP A 139 1.73 9.04 -19.55
N ASP A 140 0.73 9.41 -20.36
CA ASP A 140 -0.64 8.93 -20.19
C ASP A 140 -0.78 7.43 -20.45
N LYS A 141 0.02 6.86 -21.37
CA LYS A 141 0.05 5.42 -21.61
C LYS A 141 0.63 4.68 -20.41
N GLN A 142 1.72 5.16 -19.83
CA GLN A 142 2.29 4.60 -18.60
C GLN A 142 1.31 4.70 -17.42
N TYR A 143 0.58 5.81 -17.29
CA TYR A 143 -0.49 5.94 -16.29
C TYR A 143 -1.57 4.87 -16.49
N LEU A 144 -2.06 4.68 -17.72
CA LEU A 144 -3.09 3.67 -18.02
C LEU A 144 -2.62 2.24 -17.73
N LEU A 145 -1.37 1.92 -18.08
CA LEU A 145 -0.76 0.61 -17.77
C LEU A 145 -0.64 0.40 -16.26
N LYS A 146 -0.19 1.41 -15.52
CA LYS A 146 -0.10 1.38 -14.06
C LYS A 146 -1.47 1.20 -13.40
N ALA A 147 -2.47 1.90 -13.91
CA ALA A 147 -3.85 1.77 -13.48
C ALA A 147 -4.40 0.36 -13.76
N GLN A 148 -4.08 -0.24 -14.91
CA GLN A 148 -4.44 -1.62 -15.23
C GLN A 148 -3.77 -2.64 -14.28
N THR A 149 -2.54 -2.40 -13.84
CA THR A 149 -1.89 -3.24 -12.82
C THR A 149 -2.65 -3.19 -11.48
N LEU A 150 -3.09 -2.00 -11.06
CA LEU A 150 -3.90 -1.85 -9.85
C LEU A 150 -5.25 -2.55 -9.96
N ASP A 151 -5.89 -2.44 -11.13
CA ASP A 151 -7.14 -3.10 -11.48
C ASP A 151 -7.04 -4.63 -11.35
N ASN A 152 -6.00 -5.22 -11.93
CA ASN A 152 -5.76 -6.66 -11.88
C ASN A 152 -5.54 -7.14 -10.44
N ARG A 153 -4.71 -6.43 -9.66
CA ARG A 153 -4.48 -6.77 -8.25
C ARG A 153 -5.77 -6.70 -7.43
N PHE A 154 -6.59 -5.68 -7.65
CA PHE A 154 -7.88 -5.57 -7.00
C PHE A 154 -8.84 -6.70 -7.40
N PHE A 155 -8.92 -7.04 -8.68
CA PHE A 155 -9.74 -8.16 -9.17
C PHE A 155 -9.38 -9.48 -8.46
N HIS A 156 -8.09 -9.78 -8.32
CA HIS A 156 -7.62 -10.96 -7.60
C HIS A 156 -7.97 -10.94 -6.12
N ARG A 157 -7.73 -9.81 -5.43
CA ARG A 157 -8.10 -9.65 -4.00
C ARG A 157 -9.60 -9.84 -3.78
N PHE A 158 -10.43 -9.24 -4.63
CA PHE A 158 -11.88 -9.38 -4.58
C PHE A 158 -12.30 -10.84 -4.76
N ASN A 159 -11.74 -11.55 -5.74
CA ASN A 159 -12.06 -12.97 -5.96
C ASN A 159 -11.62 -13.86 -4.79
N ASN A 160 -10.50 -13.54 -4.13
CA ASN A 160 -10.07 -14.26 -2.93
C ASN A 160 -11.05 -14.07 -1.77
N LEU A 161 -11.52 -12.85 -1.54
CA LEU A 161 -12.53 -12.60 -0.50
C LEU A 161 -13.82 -13.38 -0.77
N ILE A 162 -14.26 -13.43 -2.03
CA ILE A 162 -15.42 -14.24 -2.41
C ILE A 162 -15.15 -15.72 -2.20
N TYR A 163 -13.99 -16.23 -2.63
CA TYR A 163 -13.59 -17.62 -2.42
C TYR A 163 -13.64 -18.00 -0.93
N ASP A 164 -13.03 -17.19 -0.07
CA ASP A 164 -13.02 -17.39 1.37
C ASP A 164 -14.42 -17.37 1.97
N TYR A 165 -15.31 -16.50 1.47
CA TYR A 165 -16.70 -16.47 1.89
C TYR A 165 -17.46 -17.71 1.48
N LEU A 166 -17.29 -18.19 0.25
CA LEU A 166 -17.97 -19.38 -0.22
C LEU A 166 -17.51 -20.62 0.57
N LYS A 167 -16.21 -20.74 0.87
CA LYS A 167 -15.64 -21.86 1.64
C LYS A 167 -15.87 -21.78 3.15
N SER A 168 -16.13 -20.61 3.70
CA SER A 168 -16.23 -20.42 5.15
C SER A 168 -17.67 -20.45 5.65
N ASP A 169 -17.99 -21.40 6.53
CA ASP A 169 -19.25 -21.39 7.28
C ASP A 169 -19.28 -20.33 8.39
N ARG A 170 -18.15 -19.69 8.69
CA ARG A 170 -18.02 -18.71 9.78
C ARG A 170 -18.35 -17.28 9.35
N GLN A 171 -18.37 -16.99 8.05
CA GLN A 171 -18.59 -15.62 7.55
C GLN A 171 -20.08 -15.40 7.26
N THR A 172 -20.65 -14.36 7.88
CA THR A 172 -22.01 -13.93 7.58
C THR A 172 -22.03 -13.12 6.27
N PRO A 173 -23.14 -13.14 5.49
CA PRO A 173 -23.29 -12.32 4.29
C PRO A 173 -23.03 -10.82 4.54
N GLN A 174 -23.44 -10.30 5.69
CA GLN A 174 -23.20 -8.92 6.08
C GLN A 174 -21.70 -8.63 6.29
N SER A 175 -20.97 -9.51 6.97
CA SER A 175 -19.54 -9.33 7.23
C SER A 175 -18.74 -9.33 5.95
N ILE A 176 -19.02 -10.26 5.03
CA ILE A 176 -18.32 -10.28 3.74
C ILE A 176 -18.70 -9.09 2.87
N SER A 177 -19.98 -8.70 2.81
CA SER A 177 -20.42 -7.55 2.01
C SER A 177 -19.72 -6.27 2.47
N ALA A 178 -19.59 -6.07 3.79
CA ALA A 178 -18.83 -4.94 4.35
C ALA A 178 -17.34 -4.96 3.94
N LYS A 179 -16.68 -6.13 3.97
CA LYS A 179 -15.29 -6.27 3.51
C LYS A 179 -15.14 -5.97 2.02
N LEU A 180 -16.04 -6.50 1.17
CA LEU A 180 -16.02 -6.25 -0.27
C LEU A 180 -16.27 -4.78 -0.60
N ALA A 181 -17.23 -4.14 0.10
CA ALA A 181 -17.51 -2.71 -0.04
C ALA A 181 -16.30 -1.87 0.37
N GLN A 182 -15.62 -2.24 1.47
CA GLN A 182 -14.39 -1.60 1.91
C GLN A 182 -13.27 -1.74 0.87
N GLU A 183 -13.07 -2.93 0.29
CA GLU A 183 -12.08 -3.12 -0.79
C GLU A 183 -12.41 -2.29 -2.04
N ILE A 184 -13.68 -2.25 -2.46
CA ILE A 184 -14.12 -1.39 -3.58
C ILE A 184 -13.79 0.08 -3.28
N LYS A 185 -14.04 0.54 -2.04
CA LYS A 185 -13.73 1.91 -1.61
C LYS A 185 -12.21 2.17 -1.66
N ILE A 186 -11.39 1.31 -1.06
CA ILE A 186 -9.93 1.43 -1.07
C ILE A 186 -9.40 1.48 -2.51
N HIS A 187 -9.94 0.63 -3.38
CA HIS A 187 -9.57 0.62 -4.79
C HIS A 187 -9.91 1.93 -5.49
N LYS A 188 -11.11 2.47 -5.28
CA LYS A 188 -11.53 3.78 -5.81
C LYS A 188 -10.62 4.90 -5.30
N ASP A 189 -10.31 4.92 -4.00
CA ASP A 189 -9.49 5.96 -3.38
C ASP A 189 -8.06 5.96 -3.96
N ARG A 190 -7.43 4.78 -4.11
CA ARG A 190 -6.10 4.64 -4.74
C ARG A 190 -6.05 5.21 -6.15
N HIS A 191 -7.15 5.04 -6.86
CA HIS A 191 -7.33 5.45 -8.23
C HIS A 191 -7.55 6.95 -8.38
N VAL A 192 -8.30 7.55 -7.45
CA VAL A 192 -8.40 9.02 -7.32
C VAL A 192 -7.03 9.61 -7.02
N THR A 193 -6.27 9.02 -6.08
CA THR A 193 -4.90 9.42 -5.78
C THR A 193 -4.01 9.31 -7.02
N LEU A 194 -4.04 8.17 -7.72
CA LEU A 194 -3.22 7.94 -8.91
C LEU A 194 -3.53 8.88 -10.07
N ALA A 195 -4.80 9.28 -10.25
CA ALA A 195 -5.17 10.15 -11.34
C ALA A 195 -4.82 11.64 -11.07
N HIS A 196 -4.62 12.01 -9.80
CA HIS A 196 -4.62 13.41 -9.32
C HIS A 196 -5.83 14.22 -9.81
N VAL A 197 -6.97 13.56 -10.03
CA VAL A 197 -8.18 14.21 -10.52
C VAL A 197 -9.06 14.60 -9.34
N ALA A 198 -9.68 15.78 -9.40
CA ALA A 198 -10.67 16.19 -8.41
C ALA A 198 -11.78 15.14 -8.30
N SER A 199 -12.31 14.93 -7.09
CA SER A 199 -13.33 13.91 -6.75
C SER A 199 -14.61 13.94 -7.61
N ASN A 200 -14.80 15.01 -8.39
CA ASN A 200 -16.04 15.31 -9.09
C ASN A 200 -16.06 14.79 -10.54
N VAL A 201 -14.91 14.38 -11.10
CA VAL A 201 -14.87 13.73 -12.41
C VAL A 201 -15.06 12.23 -12.22
N SER A 202 -15.96 11.62 -12.99
CA SER A 202 -16.05 10.16 -13.05
C SER A 202 -14.73 9.61 -13.58
N GLN A 203 -13.92 9.07 -12.67
CA GLN A 203 -12.59 8.57 -12.98
C GLN A 203 -12.63 7.42 -14.00
N GLU A 204 -13.73 6.66 -14.01
CA GLU A 204 -14.04 5.66 -15.03
C GLU A 204 -14.14 6.32 -16.42
N ALA A 205 -14.95 7.38 -16.57
CA ALA A 205 -15.07 8.10 -17.84
C ALA A 205 -13.71 8.68 -18.29
N TYR A 206 -12.98 9.30 -17.35
CA TYR A 206 -11.67 9.89 -17.60
C TYR A 206 -10.66 8.90 -18.19
N ARG A 207 -10.51 7.72 -17.58
CA ARG A 207 -9.55 6.71 -18.05
C ARG A 207 -9.87 6.19 -19.45
N ALA A 208 -11.14 5.98 -19.74
CA ALA A 208 -11.53 5.48 -21.06
C ALA A 208 -11.37 6.53 -22.16
N GLU A 209 -11.63 7.80 -21.86
CA GLU A 209 -11.33 8.92 -22.76
C GLU A 209 -9.82 9.04 -23.00
N LEU A 210 -9.01 8.94 -21.93
CA LEU A 210 -7.56 8.97 -22.05
C LEU A 210 -7.02 7.82 -22.91
N ALA A 211 -7.52 6.59 -22.69
CA ALA A 211 -7.13 5.43 -23.48
C ALA A 211 -7.54 5.58 -24.96
N TYR A 212 -8.67 6.21 -25.23
CA TYR A 212 -9.09 6.54 -26.59
C TYR A 212 -8.15 7.55 -27.23
N ASN A 213 -7.76 8.61 -26.50
CA ASN A 213 -6.82 9.63 -26.99
C ASN A 213 -5.44 9.04 -27.30
N VAL A 214 -4.91 8.17 -26.43
CA VAL A 214 -3.64 7.46 -26.67
C VAL A 214 -3.68 6.62 -27.95
N LEU A 215 -4.79 5.93 -28.21
CA LEU A 215 -4.96 5.19 -29.46
C LEU A 215 -5.11 6.13 -30.67
N PHE A 216 -5.90 7.19 -30.55
CA PHE A 216 -6.11 8.13 -31.64
C PHE A 216 -4.79 8.79 -32.06
N GLN A 217 -3.98 9.23 -31.10
CA GLN A 217 -2.64 9.76 -31.34
C GLN A 217 -1.75 8.73 -32.04
N SER A 218 -1.71 7.47 -31.59
CA SER A 218 -0.86 6.47 -32.24
C SER A 218 -1.26 6.17 -33.68
N VAL A 219 -2.56 6.21 -33.98
CA VAL A 219 -3.06 6.08 -35.35
C VAL A 219 -2.70 7.31 -36.20
N ALA A 220 -2.85 8.51 -35.65
CA ALA A 220 -2.50 9.76 -36.33
C ALA A 220 -1.00 9.85 -36.64
N ASP A 221 -0.15 9.37 -35.73
CA ASP A 221 1.30 9.35 -35.87
C ASP A 221 1.81 8.21 -36.78
N LEU A 222 0.91 7.45 -37.42
CA LEU A 222 1.24 6.30 -38.26
C LEU A 222 2.12 5.27 -37.55
N SER A 223 1.86 5.07 -36.25
CA SER A 223 2.58 4.09 -35.43
C SER A 223 2.43 2.67 -36.00
N SER A 224 3.34 1.78 -35.60
CA SER A 224 3.31 0.37 -36.03
C SER A 224 1.95 -0.30 -35.71
N ASN A 225 1.58 -1.29 -36.53
CA ASN A 225 0.37 -2.10 -36.30
C ASN A 225 0.36 -2.71 -34.90
N GLU A 226 1.52 -3.14 -34.39
CA GLU A 226 1.66 -3.66 -33.02
C GLU A 226 1.35 -2.60 -31.95
N THR A 227 1.81 -1.37 -32.15
CA THR A 227 1.52 -0.26 -31.23
C THR A 227 0.02 0.05 -31.20
N ASN A 228 -0.60 0.13 -32.38
CA ASN A 228 -2.04 0.37 -32.51
C ASN A 228 -2.85 -0.78 -31.91
N LEU A 229 -2.42 -2.02 -32.08
CA LEU A 229 -3.04 -3.20 -31.45
C LEU A 229 -2.93 -3.14 -29.92
N ASN A 230 -1.76 -2.81 -29.38
CA ASN A 230 -1.55 -2.69 -27.94
C ASN A 230 -2.41 -1.56 -27.34
N ASN A 231 -2.48 -0.40 -27.99
CA ASN A 231 -3.33 0.71 -27.55
C ASN A 231 -4.84 0.37 -27.67
N THR A 232 -5.22 -0.41 -28.68
CA THR A 232 -6.58 -0.95 -28.82
C THR A 232 -6.93 -1.87 -27.64
N ARG A 233 -6.04 -2.82 -27.30
CA ARG A 233 -6.22 -3.70 -26.13
C ARG A 233 -6.27 -2.90 -24.83
N LEU A 234 -5.50 -1.82 -24.71
CA LEU A 234 -5.52 -0.93 -23.55
C LEU A 234 -6.89 -0.24 -23.38
N PHE A 235 -7.48 0.26 -24.46
CA PHE A 235 -8.83 0.81 -24.44
C PHE A 235 -9.87 -0.24 -24.04
N VAL A 236 -9.85 -1.42 -24.69
CA VAL A 236 -10.79 -2.50 -24.38
C VAL A 236 -10.64 -2.97 -22.93
N SER A 237 -9.40 -3.07 -22.42
CA SER A 237 -9.14 -3.41 -21.01
C SER A 237 -9.69 -2.36 -20.05
N THR A 238 -9.58 -1.07 -20.40
CA THR A 238 -10.10 0.03 -19.57
C THR A 238 -11.63 -0.01 -19.48
N VAL A 239 -12.32 -0.22 -20.61
CA VAL A 239 -13.79 -0.38 -20.62
C VAL A 239 -14.19 -1.69 -19.93
N GLY A 240 -13.43 -2.75 -20.15
CA GLY A 240 -13.65 -4.04 -19.51
C GLY A 240 -13.55 -3.95 -18.00
N PHE A 241 -12.61 -3.19 -17.47
CA PHE A 241 -12.47 -3.08 -16.04
C PHE A 241 -13.62 -2.29 -15.41
N GLN A 242 -14.20 -1.31 -16.11
CA GLN A 242 -15.43 -0.65 -15.67
C GLN A 242 -16.59 -1.63 -15.57
N ARG A 243 -16.72 -2.54 -16.54
CA ARG A 243 -17.66 -3.66 -16.47
C ARG A 243 -17.36 -4.52 -15.24
N THR A 244 -16.11 -4.93 -15.04
CA THR A 244 -15.71 -5.75 -13.88
C THR A 244 -16.05 -5.09 -12.55
N LEU A 245 -15.73 -3.81 -12.38
CA LEU A 245 -16.02 -3.04 -11.18
C LEU A 245 -17.53 -2.89 -10.94
N TYR A 246 -18.31 -2.69 -11.99
CA TYR A 246 -19.78 -2.72 -11.90
C TYR A 246 -20.28 -4.08 -11.40
N LEU A 247 -19.78 -5.18 -11.98
CA LEU A 247 -20.16 -6.53 -11.57
C LEU A 247 -19.76 -6.84 -10.12
N GLN A 248 -18.61 -6.34 -9.66
CA GLN A 248 -18.16 -6.47 -8.27
C GLN A 248 -19.08 -5.72 -7.31
N LYS A 249 -19.44 -4.46 -7.62
CA LYS A 249 -20.43 -3.68 -6.86
C LYS A 249 -21.78 -4.38 -6.81
N PHE A 250 -22.24 -4.88 -7.96
CA PHE A 250 -23.48 -5.64 -8.06
C PHE A 250 -23.44 -6.88 -7.17
N LEU A 251 -22.35 -7.67 -7.22
CA LEU A 251 -22.22 -8.87 -6.40
C LEU A 251 -22.19 -8.56 -4.90
N THR A 252 -21.47 -7.51 -4.48
CA THR A 252 -21.46 -7.04 -3.09
C THR A 252 -22.88 -6.72 -2.60
N ASN A 253 -23.65 -5.98 -3.39
CA ASN A 253 -25.04 -5.63 -3.07
C ASN A 253 -25.96 -6.86 -3.10
N LEU A 254 -25.69 -7.81 -4.02
CA LEU A 254 -26.47 -9.03 -4.13
C LEU A 254 -26.30 -9.96 -2.92
N ILE A 255 -25.08 -10.02 -2.36
CA ILE A 255 -24.80 -10.82 -1.17
C ILE A 255 -25.55 -10.26 0.05
N TYR A 256 -25.56 -8.93 0.25
CA TYR A 256 -26.28 -8.32 1.37
C TYR A 256 -26.41 -6.78 1.26
N PRO A 257 -27.63 -6.19 1.40
CA PRO A 257 -28.96 -6.76 1.19
C PRO A 257 -29.41 -6.65 -0.29
N PRO A 258 -30.00 -7.72 -0.89
CA PRO A 258 -30.43 -7.71 -2.27
C PRO A 258 -31.59 -6.73 -2.48
N SER A 259 -31.43 -5.82 -3.43
CA SER A 259 -32.49 -4.88 -3.83
C SER A 259 -32.96 -5.20 -5.25
N SER A 260 -34.28 -5.34 -5.42
CA SER A 260 -34.91 -5.69 -6.71
C SER A 260 -34.57 -4.69 -7.82
N SER A 261 -34.41 -3.41 -7.50
CA SER A 261 -34.05 -2.37 -8.47
C SER A 261 -32.65 -2.54 -9.09
N HIS A 262 -31.74 -3.24 -8.40
CA HIS A 262 -30.42 -3.53 -8.95
C HIS A 262 -30.47 -4.65 -9.98
N VAL A 263 -31.37 -5.63 -9.78
CA VAL A 263 -31.57 -6.74 -10.71
C VAL A 263 -32.19 -6.24 -12.02
N GLU A 264 -33.18 -5.35 -11.94
CA GLU A 264 -33.83 -4.76 -13.12
C GLU A 264 -32.87 -3.99 -14.02
N ASN A 265 -31.92 -3.27 -13.42
CA ASN A 265 -30.94 -2.46 -14.17
C ASN A 265 -29.71 -3.26 -14.63
N PHE A 266 -29.50 -4.48 -14.12
CA PHE A 266 -28.30 -5.28 -14.40
C PHE A 266 -28.08 -5.52 -15.89
N THR A 267 -29.09 -6.09 -16.58
CA THR A 267 -29.02 -6.41 -18.01
C THR A 267 -28.73 -5.17 -18.84
N LYS A 268 -29.44 -4.08 -18.57
CA LYS A 268 -29.28 -2.80 -19.28
C LYS A 268 -27.85 -2.26 -19.16
N ILE A 269 -27.27 -2.29 -17.95
CA ILE A 269 -25.92 -1.77 -17.71
C ILE A 269 -24.87 -2.70 -18.33
N VAL A 270 -24.98 -4.02 -18.16
CA VAL A 270 -24.04 -4.97 -18.75
C VAL A 270 -24.02 -4.87 -20.28
N ASP A 271 -25.19 -4.80 -20.91
CA ASP A 271 -25.33 -4.67 -22.36
C ASP A 271 -24.78 -3.32 -22.87
N SER A 272 -24.80 -2.27 -22.02
CA SER A 272 -24.25 -0.97 -22.40
C SER A 272 -22.74 -1.02 -22.64
N PHE A 273 -22.01 -1.91 -21.95
CA PHE A 273 -20.58 -2.12 -22.18
C PHE A 273 -20.33 -2.81 -23.53
N ASP A 274 -21.12 -3.83 -23.87
CA ASP A 274 -21.03 -4.50 -25.19
C ASP A 274 -21.32 -3.49 -26.32
N LYS A 275 -22.35 -2.65 -26.17
CA LYS A 275 -22.65 -1.57 -27.13
C LYS A 275 -21.50 -0.56 -27.25
N ARG A 276 -20.81 -0.24 -26.16
CA ARG A 276 -19.67 0.67 -26.16
C ARG A 276 -18.48 0.07 -26.93
N ILE A 277 -18.17 -1.20 -26.71
CA ILE A 277 -17.13 -1.91 -27.48
C ILE A 277 -17.51 -2.02 -28.95
N GLN A 278 -18.77 -2.32 -29.27
CA GLN A 278 -19.26 -2.38 -30.64
C GLN A 278 -19.13 -1.03 -31.36
N ARG A 279 -19.48 0.08 -30.69
CA ARG A 279 -19.31 1.43 -31.23
C ARG A 279 -17.84 1.72 -31.47
N PHE A 280 -16.97 1.44 -30.49
CA PHE A 280 -15.53 1.62 -30.62
C PHE A 280 -14.99 0.86 -31.85
N LYS A 281 -15.30 -0.44 -31.95
CA LYS A 281 -14.94 -1.30 -33.09
C LYS A 281 -15.38 -0.73 -34.44
N SER A 282 -16.58 -0.14 -34.51
CA SER A 282 -17.09 0.46 -35.75
C SER A 282 -16.24 1.64 -36.23
N CYS A 283 -15.64 2.38 -35.29
CA CYS A 283 -14.75 3.51 -35.56
C CYS A 283 -13.27 3.11 -35.73
N THR A 284 -12.91 1.86 -35.44
CA THR A 284 -11.53 1.35 -35.56
C THR A 284 -11.26 0.81 -36.98
N PRO A 285 -10.02 0.93 -37.51
CA PRO A 285 -9.61 0.29 -38.76
C PRO A 285 -9.98 -1.19 -38.84
N ALA A 286 -10.37 -1.65 -40.03
CA ALA A 286 -10.86 -3.00 -40.26
C ALA A 286 -9.87 -4.10 -39.82
N THR A 287 -8.57 -3.83 -39.96
CA THR A 287 -7.48 -4.75 -39.58
C THR A 287 -7.47 -5.09 -38.09
N LEU A 288 -7.99 -4.23 -37.21
CA LEU A 288 -7.98 -4.44 -35.75
C LEU A 288 -9.33 -4.98 -35.22
N ARG A 289 -10.37 -5.04 -36.04
CA ARG A 289 -11.74 -5.36 -35.58
C ARG A 289 -11.87 -6.78 -35.04
N ASN A 290 -11.20 -7.75 -35.66
CA ASN A 290 -11.21 -9.14 -35.21
C ASN A 290 -10.48 -9.29 -33.87
N ASP A 291 -9.37 -8.58 -33.68
CA ASP A 291 -8.63 -8.56 -32.43
C ASP A 291 -9.46 -7.96 -31.29
N ILE A 292 -10.27 -6.92 -31.58
CA ILE A 292 -11.19 -6.35 -30.59
C ILE A 292 -12.21 -7.39 -30.13
N ASP A 293 -12.85 -8.12 -31.05
CA ASP A 293 -13.84 -9.14 -30.70
C ASP A 293 -13.22 -10.27 -29.89
N ALA A 294 -12.08 -10.79 -30.34
CA ALA A 294 -11.37 -11.87 -29.68
C ALA A 294 -10.93 -11.44 -28.27
N PHE A 295 -10.29 -10.27 -28.16
CA PHE A 295 -9.81 -9.76 -26.88
C PHE A 295 -10.96 -9.41 -25.94
N TRP A 296 -12.05 -8.83 -26.42
CA TRP A 296 -13.23 -8.54 -25.59
C TRP A 296 -13.89 -9.82 -25.05
N THR A 297 -13.99 -10.84 -25.90
CA THR A 297 -14.51 -12.15 -25.51
C THR A 297 -13.65 -12.78 -24.42
N THR A 298 -12.32 -12.82 -24.63
CA THR A 298 -11.37 -13.29 -23.62
C THR A 298 -11.44 -12.48 -22.33
N TYR A 299 -11.53 -11.15 -22.44
CA TYR A 299 -11.66 -10.28 -21.27
C TYR A 299 -12.90 -10.60 -20.44
N LYS A 300 -14.07 -10.73 -21.08
CA LYS A 300 -15.32 -11.10 -20.37
C LYS A 300 -15.19 -12.46 -19.69
N HIS A 301 -14.49 -13.40 -20.31
CA HIS A 301 -14.26 -14.73 -19.77
C HIS A 301 -13.31 -14.71 -18.55
N ASP A 302 -12.20 -13.99 -18.64
CA ASP A 302 -11.15 -14.01 -17.61
C ASP A 302 -11.40 -13.05 -16.44
N PHE A 303 -12.10 -11.93 -16.68
CA PHE A 303 -12.31 -10.85 -15.71
C PHE A 303 -13.75 -10.74 -15.20
N THR A 304 -14.55 -11.81 -15.29
CA THR A 304 -15.85 -11.85 -14.61
C THR A 304 -15.65 -12.26 -13.15
N PRO A 305 -16.01 -11.40 -12.17
CA PRO A 305 -15.72 -11.64 -10.76
C PRO A 305 -16.48 -12.86 -10.24
N ALA A 306 -15.90 -13.52 -9.24
CA ALA A 306 -16.47 -14.71 -8.59
C ALA A 306 -16.76 -15.90 -9.53
N MET A 307 -16.25 -15.89 -10.76
CA MET A 307 -16.44 -16.99 -11.70
C MET A 307 -15.11 -17.51 -12.22
N ARG A 308 -14.99 -18.83 -12.29
CA ARG A 308 -13.92 -19.47 -13.03
C ARG A 308 -14.09 -19.20 -14.54
N PRO A 309 -12.99 -18.98 -15.29
CA PRO A 309 -13.07 -18.76 -16.74
C PRO A 309 -13.86 -19.87 -17.46
N GLN A 310 -13.53 -21.14 -17.18
CA GLN A 310 -14.24 -22.34 -17.68
C GLN A 310 -15.76 -22.38 -17.44
N CYS A 311 -16.29 -21.55 -16.53
CA CYS A 311 -17.72 -21.45 -16.27
C CYS A 311 -18.42 -20.38 -17.10
N MET A 312 -17.67 -19.50 -17.75
CA MET A 312 -18.22 -18.54 -18.69
C MET A 312 -18.24 -19.18 -20.07
N LYS A 313 -19.44 -19.35 -20.64
CA LYS A 313 -19.52 -19.61 -22.08
C LYS A 313 -19.01 -18.36 -22.80
N THR A 314 -18.29 -18.55 -23.90
CA THR A 314 -17.76 -17.47 -24.76
C THR A 314 -18.81 -16.45 -25.20
N THR A 315 -20.11 -16.80 -25.18
CA THR A 315 -21.23 -15.95 -25.59
C THR A 315 -22.27 -15.70 -24.49
N SER A 316 -21.90 -15.84 -23.21
CA SER A 316 -22.84 -15.65 -22.10
C SER A 316 -23.46 -14.24 -22.16
N ASN A 317 -24.78 -14.17 -22.33
CA ASN A 317 -25.51 -12.91 -22.31
C ASN A 317 -25.70 -12.42 -20.85
N ALA A 318 -26.17 -11.19 -20.68
CA ALA A 318 -26.34 -10.62 -19.34
C ALA A 318 -27.35 -11.39 -18.47
N SER A 319 -28.38 -12.01 -19.07
CA SER A 319 -29.36 -12.83 -18.32
C SER A 319 -28.74 -14.11 -17.75
N ASP A 320 -27.92 -14.81 -18.55
CA ASP A 320 -27.18 -15.99 -18.11
C ASP A 320 -26.23 -15.66 -16.96
N LEU A 321 -25.55 -14.51 -17.05
CA LEU A 321 -24.65 -14.03 -16.01
C LEU A 321 -25.41 -13.70 -14.71
N LEU A 322 -26.56 -13.01 -14.82
CA LEU A 322 -27.41 -12.71 -13.67
C LEU A 322 -27.86 -13.99 -12.96
N ASN A 323 -28.34 -14.98 -13.71
CA ASN A 323 -28.76 -16.27 -13.16
C ASN A 323 -27.62 -16.98 -12.42
N LYS A 324 -26.39 -16.92 -12.94
CA LYS A 324 -25.21 -17.46 -12.26
C LYS A 324 -24.89 -16.73 -10.96
N TYR A 325 -24.97 -15.39 -10.94
CA TYR A 325 -24.76 -14.63 -9.70
C TYR A 325 -25.85 -14.89 -8.65
N LEU A 326 -27.11 -15.02 -9.07
CA LEU A 326 -28.20 -15.39 -8.16
C LEU A 326 -27.97 -16.76 -7.53
N LYS A 327 -27.54 -17.75 -8.33
CA LYS A 327 -27.18 -19.08 -7.80
C LYS A 327 -25.98 -19.03 -6.85
N LEU A 328 -24.97 -18.22 -7.17
CA LEU A 328 -23.80 -18.06 -6.31
C LEU A 328 -24.17 -17.41 -4.97
N ALA A 329 -24.97 -16.34 -5.00
CA ALA A 329 -25.36 -15.61 -3.80
C ALA A 329 -26.37 -16.38 -2.92
N HIS A 330 -27.37 -17.03 -3.52
CA HIS A 330 -28.48 -17.66 -2.79
C HIS A 330 -28.28 -19.16 -2.54
N CYS A 331 -27.62 -19.87 -3.45
CA CYS A 331 -27.48 -21.32 -3.37
C CYS A 331 -26.05 -21.78 -3.01
N LYS A 332 -25.09 -20.85 -2.91
CA LYS A 332 -23.65 -21.15 -2.77
C LYS A 332 -23.21 -22.23 -3.76
N ASP A 333 -23.62 -22.15 -5.02
CA ASP A 333 -23.26 -23.17 -6.01
C ASP A 333 -21.74 -23.19 -6.27
N PHE A 334 -21.08 -24.24 -5.77
CA PHE A 334 -19.62 -24.41 -5.77
C PHE A 334 -19.04 -24.87 -7.12
N THR A 335 -19.88 -25.14 -8.12
CA THR A 335 -19.39 -25.68 -9.41
C THR A 335 -18.57 -24.67 -10.21
N CYS A 336 -18.80 -23.38 -9.98
CA CYS A 336 -18.23 -22.28 -10.77
C CYS A 336 -17.45 -21.23 -10.00
N GLU A 337 -17.06 -21.55 -8.76
CA GLU A 337 -16.29 -20.66 -7.89
C GLU A 337 -15.01 -20.16 -8.54
N PRO A 338 -14.49 -18.99 -8.16
CA PRO A 338 -13.13 -18.64 -8.55
C PRO A 338 -12.15 -19.74 -8.12
N LYS A 339 -11.06 -19.94 -8.86
CA LYS A 339 -9.95 -20.74 -8.32
C LYS A 339 -9.39 -19.97 -7.14
N GLU A 340 -9.00 -20.70 -6.09
CA GLU A 340 -8.12 -20.12 -5.08
C GLU A 340 -6.96 -19.47 -5.82
N HIS A 341 -6.74 -18.19 -5.57
CA HIS A 341 -5.58 -17.56 -6.14
C HIS A 341 -4.37 -18.08 -5.36
N THR A 342 -3.75 -19.12 -5.91
CA THR A 342 -2.41 -19.55 -5.49
C THR A 342 -1.53 -18.31 -5.61
N TRP A 343 -0.94 -17.90 -4.48
CA TRP A 343 -0.04 -16.75 -4.31
C TRP A 343 0.55 -16.25 -5.63
N THR A 344 0.33 -14.98 -5.97
CA THR A 344 0.90 -14.42 -7.20
C THR A 344 2.42 -14.54 -7.15
N ARG A 345 3.07 -14.49 -8.31
CA ARG A 345 4.54 -14.37 -8.37
C ARG A 345 5.04 -13.20 -7.52
N GLU A 346 4.28 -12.11 -7.44
CA GLU A 346 4.60 -10.94 -6.61
C GLU A 346 4.52 -11.28 -5.11
N ASP A 347 3.48 -11.98 -4.67
CA ASP A 347 3.37 -12.43 -3.27
C ASP A 347 4.44 -13.46 -2.91
N SER A 348 4.78 -14.34 -3.85
CA SER A 348 5.87 -15.30 -3.68
C SER A 348 7.21 -14.59 -3.53
N ILE A 349 7.51 -13.61 -4.40
CA ILE A 349 8.72 -12.78 -4.28
C ILE A 349 8.75 -12.08 -2.92
N PHE A 350 7.61 -11.58 -2.43
CA PHE A 350 7.52 -10.97 -1.11
C PHE A 350 7.83 -11.96 0.01
N ILE A 351 7.22 -13.15 0.01
CA ILE A 351 7.47 -14.20 1.02
C ILE A 351 8.92 -14.68 0.97
N PHE A 352 9.48 -14.90 -0.23
CA PHE A 352 10.88 -15.28 -0.39
C PHE A 352 11.82 -14.17 0.07
N GLY A 353 11.53 -12.91 -0.27
CA GLY A 353 12.30 -11.76 0.22
C GLY A 353 12.28 -11.68 1.74
N LEU A 354 11.10 -11.88 2.36
CA LEU A 354 10.94 -11.91 3.80
C LEU A 354 11.73 -13.07 4.43
N ALA A 355 11.67 -14.26 3.84
CA ALA A 355 12.45 -15.41 4.28
C ALA A 355 13.96 -15.15 4.18
N ILE A 356 14.44 -14.54 3.09
CA ILE A 356 15.85 -14.18 2.91
C ILE A 356 16.30 -13.19 3.99
N VAL A 357 15.50 -12.16 4.28
CA VAL A 357 15.81 -11.18 5.34
C VAL A 357 15.89 -11.88 6.70
N VAL A 358 14.89 -12.69 7.04
CA VAL A 358 14.89 -13.47 8.30
C VAL A 358 16.10 -14.40 8.39
N MET A 359 16.44 -15.10 7.30
CA MET A 359 17.61 -15.98 7.25
C MET A 359 18.92 -15.21 7.42
N HIS A 360 19.06 -14.01 6.85
CA HIS A 360 20.24 -13.17 7.07
C HIS A 360 20.38 -12.77 8.54
N PHE A 361 19.28 -12.40 9.21
CA PHE A 361 19.32 -12.10 10.64
C PHE A 361 19.67 -13.33 11.49
N LEU A 362 19.14 -14.50 11.16
CA LEU A 362 19.47 -15.75 11.86
C LEU A 362 20.95 -16.12 11.68
N ILE A 363 21.47 -16.07 10.46
CA ILE A 363 22.87 -16.35 10.17
C ILE A 363 23.77 -15.34 10.89
N GLY A 364 23.46 -14.05 10.80
CA GLY A 364 24.22 -13.00 11.49
C GLY A 364 24.25 -13.20 13.00
N TYR A 365 23.12 -13.56 13.61
CA TYR A 365 23.04 -13.89 15.03
C TYR A 365 23.91 -15.10 15.39
N ILE A 366 23.87 -16.18 14.60
CA ILE A 366 24.69 -17.37 14.82
C ILE A 366 26.19 -17.02 14.74
N VAL A 367 26.59 -16.28 13.69
CA VAL A 367 27.99 -15.84 13.52
C VAL A 367 28.45 -14.98 14.70
N TYR A 368 27.60 -14.06 15.16
CA TYR A 368 27.88 -13.23 16.33
C TYR A 368 28.09 -14.08 17.59
N GLN A 369 27.21 -15.06 17.86
CA GLN A 369 27.34 -15.94 19.02
C GLN A 369 28.63 -16.77 18.97
N VAL A 370 28.97 -17.32 17.79
CA VAL A 370 30.23 -18.05 17.59
C VAL A 370 31.44 -17.15 17.85
N PHE A 371 31.43 -15.93 17.31
CA PHE A 371 32.51 -14.97 17.50
C PHE A 371 32.69 -14.60 18.98
N MET A 372 31.60 -14.29 19.68
CA MET A 372 31.63 -13.97 21.11
C MET A 372 32.13 -15.14 21.95
N TRP A 373 31.73 -16.37 21.59
CA TRP A 373 32.22 -17.58 22.25
C TRP A 373 33.74 -17.77 22.05
N LEU A 374 34.23 -17.62 20.80
CA LEU A 374 35.66 -17.72 20.49
C LEU A 374 36.47 -16.65 21.23
N PHE A 375 36.00 -15.40 21.23
CA PHE A 375 36.65 -14.30 21.94
C PHE A 375 36.71 -14.56 23.45
N GLY A 376 35.62 -15.09 24.02
CA GLY A 376 35.58 -15.51 25.42
C GLY A 376 36.56 -16.64 25.76
N MET A 377 36.87 -17.53 24.81
CA MET A 377 37.92 -18.53 24.99
C MET A 377 39.32 -17.91 24.95
N VAL A 378 39.62 -17.06 23.96
CA VAL A 378 40.93 -16.42 23.83
C VAL A 378 41.29 -15.61 25.09
N ASN A 379 40.35 -14.83 25.62
CA ASN A 379 40.55 -14.05 26.84
C ASN A 379 40.70 -14.88 28.13
N LYS A 380 40.41 -16.19 28.10
CA LYS A 380 40.72 -17.08 29.24
C LYS A 380 42.12 -17.66 29.17
N PHE A 381 42.75 -17.64 27.99
CA PHE A 381 44.08 -18.19 27.75
C PHE A 381 45.19 -17.14 27.77
N LEU A 382 44.86 -15.89 27.45
CA LEU A 382 45.68 -14.71 27.74
C LEU A 382 45.49 -14.28 29.19
#